data_AF-A0A4V0Z705-F1
#
_entry.id   AF-A0A4V0Z705-F1
#
_cell.length_a   1.000
_cell.length_b   1.000
_cell.length_c   1.000
_cell.angle_alpha   90.00
_cell.angle_beta   90.00
_cell.angle_gamma   90.00
#
_symmetry.space_group_name_H-M   'P 1'
#
loop_
_entity.id
_entity.type
_entity.pdbx_description
1 polymer ?
#
loop_
_entity_poly.entity_id
_entity_poly.type
_entity_poly.pdbx_seq_one_letter_code
_entity_poly.pdbx_strand_id
1 'polypeptide(L)'
;MEERKQQPHALQWHPAFYAGIQIELEAEADLLLFENEHQLGTKPKEIDVLIVKKERDVSIRKNIGRIFRTHNIVEYKSPKDYLSVDDFYKVYGYTCFYKADTAQADSIAIHDITITFVCHRYPRSLMRHLTEERGYEIHREEDGIYYINGDNIPIQLILTKELSEEQNLWLKSLTDELEETETAKHLIEQYGKHKGNNLYKSVMDLIVRANKDKFKEAKIMCEALEELMEDELEAKRTQGLAEGLALGKAKGLALGEALGKAESIVVLLKDLGDVSEKLQRNIMEQNDTEILNRWLKYAARAKTIRDFEQKIQ
;
A
#
# COMPACT_ATOMS: atom_id res chain seq x y z
N MET A 1 -52.14 13.45 -27.43
CA MET A 1 -51.90 12.52 -26.32
C MET A 1 -51.28 11.29 -26.97
N GLU A 2 -49.95 11.22 -27.01
CA GLU A 2 -49.23 10.08 -27.60
C GLU A 2 -49.09 8.99 -26.54
N GLU A 3 -49.68 7.84 -26.80
CA GLU A 3 -49.52 6.64 -25.98
C GLU A 3 -48.06 6.17 -26.03
N ARG A 4 -47.39 6.25 -24.87
CA ARG A 4 -46.11 5.57 -24.66
C ARG A 4 -46.35 4.07 -24.72
N LYS A 5 -45.90 3.43 -25.80
CA LYS A 5 -45.77 1.97 -25.89
C LYS A 5 -44.88 1.48 -24.74
N GLN A 6 -45.46 0.73 -23.81
CA GLN A 6 -44.71 -0.03 -22.80
C GLN A 6 -43.88 -1.09 -23.53
N GLN A 7 -42.56 -1.07 -23.32
CA GLN A 7 -41.68 -2.13 -23.81
C GLN A 7 -42.01 -3.44 -23.09
N PRO A 8 -42.08 -4.58 -23.81
CA PRO A 8 -42.36 -5.87 -23.19
C PRO A 8 -41.26 -6.23 -22.19
N HIS A 9 -41.67 -6.65 -20.99
CA HIS A 9 -40.77 -7.06 -19.93
C HIS A 9 -39.89 -8.22 -20.44
N ALA A 10 -38.57 -8.02 -20.46
CA ALA A 10 -37.64 -9.04 -20.93
C ALA A 10 -37.81 -10.34 -20.12
N LEU A 11 -37.85 -11.48 -20.81
CA LEU A 11 -37.91 -12.80 -20.18
C LEU A 11 -36.62 -13.05 -19.40
N GLN A 12 -36.74 -13.46 -18.13
CA GLN A 12 -35.59 -13.75 -17.28
C GLN A 12 -35.15 -15.22 -17.42
N TRP A 13 -34.17 -15.46 -18.29
CA TRP A 13 -33.68 -16.81 -18.59
C TRP A 13 -32.76 -17.40 -17.53
N HIS A 14 -31.98 -16.58 -16.81
CA HIS A 14 -31.02 -17.07 -15.81
C HIS A 14 -31.69 -17.82 -14.64
N PRO A 15 -32.75 -17.29 -13.99
CA PRO A 15 -33.46 -18.03 -12.95
C PRO A 15 -34.14 -19.31 -13.47
N ALA A 16 -34.68 -19.28 -14.70
CA ALA A 16 -35.32 -20.44 -15.31
C ALA A 16 -34.31 -21.56 -15.62
N PHE A 17 -33.11 -21.20 -16.08
CA PHE A 17 -32.00 -22.14 -16.31
C PHE A 17 -31.51 -22.77 -15.01
N TYR A 18 -31.33 -21.97 -13.94
CA TYR A 18 -30.93 -22.48 -12.64
C TYR A 18 -31.92 -23.53 -12.11
N ALA A 19 -33.23 -23.25 -12.21
CA ALA A 19 -34.27 -24.21 -11.87
C ALA A 19 -34.28 -25.44 -12.80
N GLY A 20 -34.07 -25.23 -14.10
CA GLY A 20 -33.98 -26.32 -15.09
C GLY A 20 -32.86 -27.31 -14.77
N ILE A 21 -31.65 -26.83 -14.46
CA ILE A 21 -30.54 -27.72 -14.07
C ILE A 21 -30.85 -28.51 -12.79
N GLN A 22 -31.55 -27.91 -11.82
CA GLN A 22 -31.95 -28.63 -10.61
C GLN A 22 -32.95 -29.76 -10.90
N ILE A 23 -33.88 -29.55 -11.85
CA ILE A 23 -34.84 -30.58 -12.28
C ILE A 23 -34.12 -31.71 -13.03
N GLU A 24 -33.24 -31.37 -13.98
CA GLU A 24 -32.51 -32.37 -14.77
C GLU A 24 -31.57 -33.24 -13.92
N LEU A 25 -31.11 -32.72 -12.77
CA LEU A 25 -30.23 -33.43 -11.82
C LEU A 25 -30.97 -33.86 -10.54
N GLU A 26 -32.31 -33.94 -10.58
CA GLU A 26 -33.12 -34.19 -9.38
C GLU A 26 -32.84 -35.55 -8.72
N ALA A 27 -32.48 -36.56 -9.53
CA ALA A 27 -32.22 -37.91 -9.06
C ALA A 27 -30.96 -38.00 -8.16
N GLU A 28 -29.99 -37.12 -8.37
CA GLU A 28 -28.76 -37.00 -7.59
C GLU A 28 -28.71 -35.72 -6.73
N ALA A 29 -29.85 -35.05 -6.52
CA ALA A 29 -29.89 -33.77 -5.81
C ALA A 29 -29.27 -33.83 -4.40
N ASP A 30 -29.41 -34.95 -3.69
CA ASP A 30 -28.83 -35.16 -2.36
C ASP A 30 -27.28 -35.21 -2.37
N LEU A 31 -26.66 -35.37 -3.54
CA LEU A 31 -25.21 -35.39 -3.73
C LEU A 31 -24.64 -34.06 -4.22
N LEU A 32 -25.48 -33.07 -4.53
CA LEU A 32 -25.11 -31.84 -5.23
C LEU A 32 -25.44 -30.58 -4.41
N LEU A 33 -24.55 -29.60 -4.45
CA LEU A 33 -24.79 -28.26 -3.90
C LEU A 33 -25.03 -27.28 -5.05
N PHE A 34 -26.22 -26.70 -5.09
CA PHE A 34 -26.58 -25.68 -6.07
C PHE A 34 -26.42 -24.29 -5.47
N GLU A 35 -25.55 -23.48 -6.06
CA GLU A 35 -25.39 -22.07 -5.69
C GLU A 35 -25.64 -21.21 -6.92
N ASN A 36 -26.53 -20.21 -6.79
CA ASN A 36 -26.77 -19.25 -7.86
C ASN A 36 -25.80 -18.08 -7.72
N GLU A 37 -25.17 -17.68 -8.83
CA GLU A 37 -24.31 -16.47 -8.92
C GLU A 37 -23.21 -16.39 -7.84
N HIS A 38 -22.47 -17.49 -7.64
CA HIS A 38 -21.34 -17.55 -6.70
C HIS A 38 -20.28 -16.47 -6.98
N GLN A 39 -19.90 -15.70 -5.95
CA GLN A 39 -18.96 -14.59 -6.07
C GLN A 39 -17.52 -15.04 -5.78
N LEU A 40 -16.59 -14.81 -6.71
CA LEU A 40 -15.17 -15.22 -6.59
C LEU A 40 -14.32 -14.33 -5.67
N GLY A 41 -14.95 -13.64 -4.70
CA GLY A 41 -14.30 -12.79 -3.70
C GLY A 41 -15.17 -11.62 -3.24
N THR A 42 -14.65 -10.84 -2.28
CA THR A 42 -15.32 -9.66 -1.70
C THR A 42 -14.96 -8.34 -2.37
N LYS A 43 -13.90 -8.34 -3.20
CA LYS A 43 -13.44 -7.18 -3.98
C LYS A 43 -13.26 -7.58 -5.44
N PRO A 44 -13.49 -6.65 -6.39
CA PRO A 44 -13.09 -6.85 -7.78
C PRO A 44 -11.62 -7.25 -7.85
N LYS A 45 -11.32 -8.20 -8.72
CA LYS A 45 -9.95 -8.64 -8.95
C LYS A 45 -9.21 -7.59 -9.78
N GLU A 46 -7.93 -7.39 -9.50
CA GLU A 46 -7.10 -6.35 -10.13
C GLU A 46 -5.81 -6.98 -10.67
N ILE A 47 -5.32 -6.44 -11.78
CA ILE A 47 -4.03 -6.78 -12.39
C ILE A 47 -2.97 -5.88 -11.76
N ASP A 48 -1.87 -6.44 -11.22
CA ASP A 48 -0.84 -5.65 -10.54
C ASP A 48 -0.21 -4.61 -11.47
N VAL A 49 0.21 -5.01 -12.67
CA VAL A 49 0.70 -4.08 -13.70
C VAL A 49 0.24 -4.53 -15.09
N LEU A 50 -0.34 -3.60 -15.85
CA LEU A 50 -0.65 -3.76 -17.27
C LEU A 50 0.28 -2.86 -18.10
N ILE A 51 1.08 -3.46 -18.98
CA ILE A 51 1.96 -2.75 -19.90
C ILE A 51 1.41 -2.93 -21.32
N VAL A 52 1.01 -1.84 -21.96
CA VAL A 52 0.47 -1.86 -23.33
C VAL A 52 1.42 -1.12 -24.28
N LYS A 53 1.83 -1.78 -25.36
CA LYS A 53 2.59 -1.14 -26.44
C LYS A 53 1.71 -0.14 -27.17
N LYS A 54 2.24 1.06 -27.38
CA LYS A 54 1.56 2.09 -28.21
C LYS A 54 1.53 1.70 -29.68
N GLU A 55 2.55 0.97 -30.14
CA GLU A 55 2.70 0.49 -31.50
C GLU A 55 2.93 -1.03 -31.46
N ARG A 56 2.06 -1.80 -32.13
CA ARG A 56 2.04 -3.27 -32.11
C ARG A 56 3.37 -3.88 -32.54
N ASP A 57 3.92 -3.37 -33.63
CA ASP A 57 5.06 -3.98 -34.32
C ASP A 57 6.43 -3.52 -33.79
N VAL A 58 6.45 -2.67 -32.75
CA VAL A 58 7.70 -2.22 -32.13
C VAL A 58 8.17 -3.23 -31.09
N SER A 59 9.37 -3.77 -31.31
CA SER A 59 10.04 -4.65 -30.35
C SER A 59 10.71 -3.87 -29.22
N ILE A 60 10.54 -4.34 -27.99
CA ILE A 60 11.19 -3.76 -26.82
C ILE A 60 12.62 -4.29 -26.74
N ARG A 61 13.60 -3.39 -26.71
CA ARG A 61 15.02 -3.74 -26.67
C ARG A 61 15.48 -4.30 -25.32
N LYS A 62 14.87 -3.82 -24.23
CA LYS A 62 15.22 -4.23 -22.86
C LYS A 62 14.96 -5.72 -22.70
N ASN A 63 15.91 -6.46 -22.13
CA ASN A 63 15.89 -7.92 -22.02
C ASN A 63 14.57 -8.47 -21.44
N ILE A 64 14.13 -7.95 -20.29
CA ILE A 64 12.87 -8.36 -19.66
C ILE A 64 11.63 -8.12 -20.54
N GLY A 65 11.70 -7.18 -21.49
CA GLY A 65 10.60 -6.80 -22.37
C GLY A 65 10.60 -7.50 -23.73
N ARG A 66 11.62 -8.29 -24.08
CA ARG A 66 11.76 -8.84 -25.45
C ARG A 66 10.59 -9.75 -25.85
N ILE A 67 10.02 -10.49 -24.91
CA ILE A 67 8.86 -11.37 -25.11
C ILE A 67 7.52 -10.62 -25.11
N PHE A 68 7.49 -9.32 -24.77
CA PHE A 68 6.24 -8.59 -24.65
C PHE A 68 5.55 -8.53 -26.02
N ARG A 69 4.30 -8.99 -26.04
CA ARG A 69 3.34 -8.70 -27.10
C ARG A 69 2.69 -7.34 -26.86
N THR A 70 1.60 -7.02 -27.56
CA THR A 70 0.92 -5.72 -27.42
C THR A 70 0.50 -5.46 -25.98
N HIS A 71 0.00 -6.48 -25.27
CA HIS A 71 -0.44 -6.38 -23.89
C HIS A 71 0.39 -7.33 -23.03
N ASN A 72 0.99 -6.81 -21.97
CA ASN A 72 1.69 -7.62 -20.98
C ASN A 72 1.05 -7.46 -19.60
N ILE A 73 0.57 -8.57 -19.06
CA ILE A 73 -0.06 -8.65 -17.74
C ILE A 73 0.99 -9.15 -16.77
N VAL A 74 1.29 -8.35 -15.75
CA VAL A 74 2.33 -8.67 -14.77
C VAL A 74 1.70 -8.94 -13.41
N GLU A 75 2.14 -10.02 -12.77
CA GLU A 75 1.90 -10.29 -11.35
C GLU A 75 3.23 -10.23 -10.60
N TYR A 76 3.26 -9.48 -9.50
CA TYR A 76 4.45 -9.30 -8.67
C TYR A 76 4.24 -9.91 -7.27
N LYS A 77 5.21 -10.70 -6.83
CA LYS A 77 5.32 -11.16 -5.44
C LYS A 77 6.49 -10.48 -4.75
N SER A 78 6.24 -9.96 -3.55
CA SER A 78 7.28 -9.37 -2.71
C SER A 78 8.36 -10.41 -2.36
N PRO A 79 9.57 -10.01 -1.94
CA PRO A 79 10.66 -10.95 -1.66
C PRO A 79 10.32 -12.06 -0.66
N LYS A 80 9.43 -11.76 0.29
CA LYS A 80 8.98 -12.69 1.33
C LYS A 80 7.88 -13.64 0.87
N ASP A 81 7.12 -13.24 -0.15
CA ASP A 81 6.00 -14.01 -0.66
C ASP A 81 6.47 -15.14 -1.58
N TYR A 82 5.57 -16.09 -1.80
CA TYR A 82 5.80 -17.22 -2.69
C TYR A 82 4.85 -17.15 -3.88
N LEU A 83 5.38 -17.38 -5.09
CA LEU A 83 4.56 -17.51 -6.29
C LEU A 83 4.02 -18.95 -6.38
N SER A 84 2.72 -19.10 -6.13
CA SER A 84 2.06 -20.40 -6.03
C SER A 84 1.44 -20.88 -7.36
N VAL A 85 0.98 -22.14 -7.37
CA VAL A 85 0.16 -22.69 -8.47
C VAL A 85 -1.16 -21.93 -8.60
N ASP A 86 -1.76 -21.55 -7.48
CA ASP A 86 -3.03 -20.80 -7.47
C ASP A 86 -2.85 -19.40 -8.06
N ASP A 87 -1.71 -18.73 -7.79
CA ASP A 87 -1.39 -17.44 -8.41
C ASP A 87 -1.29 -17.55 -9.93
N PHE A 88 -0.73 -18.65 -10.45
CA PHE A 88 -0.69 -18.90 -11.89
C PHE A 88 -2.10 -18.97 -12.49
N TYR A 89 -2.98 -19.81 -11.93
CA TYR A 89 -4.35 -19.95 -12.44
C TYR A 89 -5.18 -18.67 -12.28
N LYS A 90 -4.97 -17.96 -11.17
CA LYS A 90 -5.59 -16.67 -10.90
C LYS A 90 -5.24 -15.65 -11.99
N VAL A 91 -3.95 -15.48 -12.29
CA VAL A 91 -3.48 -14.53 -13.32
C VAL A 91 -3.88 -14.97 -14.72
N TYR A 92 -3.84 -16.27 -15.01
CA TYR A 92 -4.33 -16.81 -16.26
C TYR A 92 -5.84 -16.52 -16.44
N GLY A 93 -6.64 -16.72 -15.40
CA GLY A 93 -8.06 -16.37 -15.39
C GLY A 93 -8.32 -14.88 -15.63
N TYR A 94 -7.58 -14.00 -14.95
CA TYR A 94 -7.71 -12.55 -15.16
C TYR A 94 -7.26 -12.12 -16.56
N THR A 95 -6.28 -12.82 -17.14
CA THR A 95 -5.87 -12.60 -18.52
C THR A 95 -7.00 -12.90 -19.49
N CYS A 96 -7.72 -14.00 -19.28
CA CYS A 96 -8.91 -14.34 -20.06
C CYS A 96 -10.03 -13.31 -19.87
N PHE A 97 -10.25 -12.81 -18.65
CA PHE A 97 -11.21 -11.73 -18.41
C PHE A 97 -10.80 -10.43 -19.10
N TYR A 98 -9.54 -10.01 -18.98
CA TYR A 98 -9.02 -8.83 -19.67
C TYR A 98 -9.18 -8.93 -21.19
N LYS A 99 -8.93 -10.11 -21.76
CA LYS A 99 -9.17 -10.38 -23.19
C LYS A 99 -10.65 -10.24 -23.56
N ALA A 100 -11.55 -10.74 -22.71
CA ALA A 100 -12.98 -10.80 -22.98
C ALA A 100 -13.71 -9.48 -22.68
N ASP A 101 -13.17 -8.66 -21.78
CA ASP A 101 -13.75 -7.39 -21.32
C ASP A 101 -13.48 -6.27 -22.33
N THR A 102 -14.01 -6.45 -23.54
CA THR A 102 -13.88 -5.50 -24.65
C THR A 102 -15.23 -5.25 -25.32
N ALA A 103 -15.46 -4.01 -25.79
CA ALA A 103 -16.74 -3.60 -26.34
C ALA A 103 -17.12 -4.32 -27.66
N GLN A 104 -16.13 -4.81 -28.41
CA GLN A 104 -16.32 -5.61 -29.62
C GLN A 104 -15.62 -6.95 -29.46
N ALA A 105 -16.26 -8.00 -29.95
CA ALA A 105 -15.71 -9.35 -29.90
C ALA A 105 -14.30 -9.40 -30.50
N ASP A 106 -13.37 -9.95 -29.73
CA ASP A 106 -11.98 -10.19 -30.13
C ASP A 106 -11.17 -8.93 -30.48
N SER A 107 -11.51 -7.79 -29.87
CA SER A 107 -10.72 -6.54 -30.00
C SER A 107 -9.27 -6.71 -29.54
N ILE A 108 -9.04 -7.61 -28.58
CA ILE A 108 -7.72 -8.03 -28.12
C ILE A 108 -7.59 -9.51 -28.44
N ALA A 109 -6.70 -9.84 -29.38
CA ALA A 109 -6.47 -11.24 -29.71
C ALA A 109 -5.65 -11.92 -28.60
N ILE A 110 -5.95 -13.18 -28.29
CA ILE A 110 -5.22 -13.94 -27.27
C ILE A 110 -3.72 -14.03 -27.58
N HIS A 111 -3.36 -14.03 -28.87
CA HIS A 111 -1.99 -14.06 -29.35
C HIS A 111 -1.27 -12.70 -29.28
N ASP A 112 -1.95 -11.64 -28.84
CA ASP A 112 -1.38 -10.32 -28.60
C ASP A 112 -1.10 -10.07 -27.11
N ILE A 113 -1.34 -11.08 -26.26
CA ILE A 113 -1.12 -11.00 -24.81
C ILE A 113 0.09 -11.86 -24.41
N THR A 114 0.87 -11.34 -23.47
CA THR A 114 1.93 -12.03 -22.72
C THR A 114 1.61 -11.93 -21.22
N ILE A 115 1.98 -12.96 -20.45
CA ILE A 115 1.94 -12.93 -18.99
C ILE A 115 3.37 -12.90 -18.44
N THR A 116 3.66 -12.02 -17.49
CA THR A 116 4.93 -11.98 -16.76
C THR A 116 4.69 -12.20 -15.28
N PHE A 117 5.31 -13.23 -14.70
CA PHE A 117 5.39 -13.38 -13.25
C PHE A 117 6.73 -12.86 -12.75
N VAL A 118 6.72 -12.07 -11.68
CA VAL A 118 7.93 -11.54 -11.04
C VAL A 118 7.96 -11.99 -9.59
N CYS A 119 9.01 -12.71 -9.20
CA CYS A 119 9.23 -13.12 -7.82
C CYS A 119 10.72 -13.16 -7.47
N HIS A 120 11.03 -13.24 -6.18
CA HIS A 120 12.42 -13.21 -5.72
C HIS A 120 13.08 -14.60 -5.74
N ARG A 121 12.33 -15.64 -5.33
CA ARG A 121 12.84 -17.01 -5.18
C ARG A 121 12.24 -17.96 -6.21
N TYR A 122 13.04 -18.88 -6.72
CA TYR A 122 12.62 -19.86 -7.73
C TYR A 122 11.41 -20.70 -7.24
N PRO A 123 10.23 -20.62 -7.90
CA PRO A 123 9.00 -21.23 -7.41
C PRO A 123 8.90 -22.71 -7.81
N ARG A 124 9.71 -23.56 -7.16
CA ARG A 124 9.85 -25.00 -7.52
C ARG A 124 8.52 -25.75 -7.68
N SER A 125 7.55 -25.50 -6.81
CA SER A 125 6.24 -26.17 -6.85
C SER A 125 5.46 -25.78 -8.11
N LEU A 126 5.42 -24.50 -8.45
CA LEU A 126 4.79 -24.02 -9.68
C LEU A 126 5.50 -24.58 -10.92
N MET A 127 6.84 -24.52 -10.94
CA MET A 127 7.60 -24.99 -12.11
C MET A 127 7.37 -26.48 -12.36
N ARG A 128 7.36 -27.29 -11.29
CA ARG A 128 7.03 -28.72 -11.36
C ARG A 128 5.61 -28.95 -11.90
N HIS A 129 4.62 -28.21 -11.39
CA HIS A 129 3.24 -28.30 -11.87
C HIS A 129 3.14 -27.98 -13.38
N LEU A 130 3.81 -26.92 -13.84
CA LEU A 130 3.80 -26.53 -15.25
C LEU A 130 4.47 -27.58 -16.14
N THR A 131 5.58 -28.19 -15.71
CA THR A 131 6.26 -29.21 -16.51
C THR A 131 5.58 -30.57 -16.48
N GLU A 132 5.19 -31.05 -15.29
CA GLU A 132 4.72 -32.43 -15.09
C GLU A 132 3.22 -32.60 -15.36
N GLU A 133 2.41 -31.58 -15.02
CA GLU A 133 0.94 -31.67 -15.17
C GLU A 133 0.44 -30.94 -16.42
N ARG A 134 1.06 -29.80 -16.79
CA ARG A 134 0.67 -29.03 -17.99
C ARG A 134 1.50 -29.35 -19.23
N GLY A 135 2.62 -30.05 -19.08
CA GLY A 135 3.52 -30.38 -20.19
C GLY A 135 4.19 -29.15 -20.81
N TYR A 136 4.34 -28.06 -20.06
CA TYR A 136 5.01 -26.86 -20.53
C TYR A 136 6.53 -27.03 -20.50
N GLU A 137 7.20 -26.44 -21.46
CA GLU A 137 8.66 -26.36 -21.50
C GLU A 137 9.13 -25.05 -20.87
N ILE A 138 10.14 -25.15 -20.00
CA ILE A 138 10.71 -23.99 -19.30
C ILE A 138 12.15 -23.83 -19.75
N HIS A 139 12.44 -22.69 -20.35
CA HIS A 139 13.75 -22.37 -20.92
C HIS A 139 14.32 -21.17 -20.19
N ARG A 140 15.55 -21.28 -19.69
CA ARG A 140 16.29 -20.11 -19.17
C ARG A 140 16.85 -19.32 -20.35
N GLU A 141 16.33 -18.11 -20.53
CA GLU A 141 16.74 -17.22 -21.63
C GLU A 141 17.98 -16.41 -21.24
N GLU A 142 17.95 -15.80 -20.05
CA GLU A 142 19.04 -15.02 -19.48
C GLU A 142 19.08 -15.20 -17.96
N ASP A 143 20.05 -14.57 -17.31
CA ASP A 143 20.15 -14.50 -15.85
C ASP A 143 18.85 -13.94 -15.24
N GLY A 144 18.16 -14.78 -14.50
CA GLY A 144 16.87 -14.48 -13.88
C GLY A 144 15.69 -14.33 -14.84
N ILE A 145 15.80 -14.70 -16.12
CA ILE A 145 14.69 -14.62 -17.09
C ILE A 145 14.44 -16.01 -17.68
N TYR A 146 13.21 -16.50 -17.50
CA TYR A 146 12.77 -17.79 -17.99
C TYR A 146 11.53 -17.62 -18.88
N TYR A 147 11.51 -18.31 -20.02
CA TYR A 147 10.35 -18.41 -20.88
C TYR A 147 9.67 -19.76 -20.67
N ILE A 148 8.35 -19.71 -20.56
CA ILE A 148 7.49 -20.86 -20.29
C ILE A 148 6.58 -21.00 -21.51
N ASN A 149 6.81 -22.08 -22.27
CA ASN A 149 6.15 -22.36 -23.54
C ASN A 149 5.26 -23.58 -23.41
N GLY A 150 4.04 -23.50 -23.94
CA GLY A 150 3.07 -24.60 -23.89
C GLY A 150 1.62 -24.18 -24.04
N ASP A 151 1.37 -22.88 -24.26
CA ASP A 151 0.04 -22.32 -24.49
C ASP A 151 0.11 -21.21 -25.56
N ASN A 152 -1.05 -20.73 -26.02
CA ASN A 152 -1.19 -19.63 -26.96
C ASN A 152 -0.72 -18.28 -26.39
N ILE A 153 -0.68 -18.17 -25.06
CA ILE A 153 -0.17 -17.02 -24.31
C ILE A 153 1.26 -17.34 -23.85
N PRO A 154 2.29 -16.65 -24.36
CA PRO A 154 3.65 -16.73 -23.87
C PRO A 154 3.70 -16.25 -22.43
N ILE A 155 4.42 -17.01 -21.62
CA ILE A 155 4.59 -16.71 -20.21
C ILE A 155 6.08 -16.51 -19.94
N GLN A 156 6.37 -15.48 -19.16
CA GLN A 156 7.70 -15.17 -18.66
C GLN A 156 7.72 -15.28 -17.14
N LEU A 157 8.81 -15.81 -16.59
CA LEU A 157 9.15 -15.69 -15.17
C LEU A 157 10.42 -14.84 -15.04
N ILE A 158 10.35 -13.81 -14.19
CA ILE A 158 11.48 -12.97 -13.80
C ILE A 158 11.82 -13.28 -12.34
N LEU A 159 13.04 -13.78 -12.12
CA LEU A 159 13.62 -14.03 -10.80
C LEU A 159 14.55 -12.90 -10.42
N THR A 160 14.08 -11.99 -9.57
CA THR A 160 14.81 -10.76 -9.26
C THR A 160 16.17 -11.04 -8.63
N LYS A 161 16.31 -12.09 -7.80
CA LYS A 161 17.58 -12.49 -7.18
C LYS A 161 18.66 -12.81 -8.22
N GLU A 162 18.26 -13.45 -9.32
CA GLU A 162 19.17 -13.97 -10.35
C GLU A 162 19.43 -12.97 -11.48
N LEU A 163 18.71 -11.84 -11.55
CA LEU A 163 18.90 -10.83 -12.59
C LEU A 163 20.34 -10.28 -12.61
N SER A 164 20.85 -9.96 -13.80
CA SER A 164 22.12 -9.25 -13.98
C SER A 164 22.02 -7.81 -13.46
N GLU A 165 23.02 -7.35 -12.70
CA GLU A 165 23.10 -5.96 -12.25
C GLU A 165 23.30 -4.99 -13.41
N GLU A 166 24.15 -5.35 -14.37
CA GLU A 166 24.47 -4.53 -15.55
C GLU A 166 23.20 -4.21 -16.35
N GLN A 167 22.32 -5.21 -16.53
CA GLN A 167 21.08 -5.03 -17.27
C GLN A 167 19.95 -4.53 -16.37
N ASN A 168 19.81 -5.02 -15.15
CA ASN A 168 18.57 -4.90 -14.38
C ASN A 168 18.77 -4.48 -12.91
N LEU A 169 19.81 -3.68 -12.63
CA LEU A 169 20.14 -3.15 -11.29
C LEU A 169 18.92 -2.91 -10.39
N TRP A 170 18.02 -2.00 -10.79
CA TRP A 170 16.89 -1.59 -9.97
C TRP A 170 15.94 -2.74 -9.59
N LEU A 171 15.60 -3.62 -10.54
CA LEU A 171 14.72 -4.75 -10.26
C LEU A 171 15.43 -5.84 -9.45
N LYS A 172 16.72 -6.08 -9.72
CA LYS A 172 17.53 -7.02 -8.92
C LYS A 172 17.61 -6.57 -7.47
N SER A 173 17.80 -5.28 -7.25
CA SER A 173 17.96 -4.69 -5.92
C SER A 173 16.65 -4.48 -5.16
N LEU A 174 15.48 -4.78 -5.75
CA LEU A 174 14.19 -4.82 -5.03
C LEU A 174 14.09 -6.06 -4.13
N THR A 175 14.93 -6.08 -3.09
CA THR A 175 15.06 -7.12 -2.08
C THR A 175 15.31 -6.52 -0.71
N ASP A 176 15.08 -7.29 0.36
CA ASP A 176 15.50 -7.01 1.73
C ASP A 176 16.75 -7.80 2.15
N GLU A 177 17.36 -8.52 1.21
CA GLU A 177 18.59 -9.30 1.37
C GLU A 177 19.73 -8.75 0.50
N LEU A 178 19.99 -7.43 0.51
CA LEU A 178 21.11 -6.87 -0.26
C LEU A 178 22.45 -7.36 0.33
N GLU A 179 23.15 -8.25 -0.39
CA GLU A 179 24.33 -8.94 0.13
C GLU A 179 25.60 -8.08 0.04
N GLU A 180 25.80 -7.38 -1.08
CA GLU A 180 27.05 -6.72 -1.44
C GLU A 180 27.03 -5.20 -1.25
N THR A 181 28.06 -4.67 -0.57
CA THR A 181 28.24 -3.23 -0.38
C THR A 181 28.51 -2.48 -1.70
N GLU A 182 29.13 -3.14 -2.69
CA GLU A 182 29.39 -2.53 -4.00
C GLU A 182 28.10 -2.28 -4.80
N THR A 183 27.13 -3.21 -4.76
CA THR A 183 25.81 -2.98 -5.35
C THR A 183 25.13 -1.76 -4.72
N ALA A 184 25.27 -1.60 -3.41
CA ALA A 184 24.70 -0.47 -2.69
C ALA A 184 25.36 0.87 -3.11
N LYS A 185 26.68 0.91 -3.31
CA LYS A 185 27.37 2.08 -3.90
C LYS A 185 26.87 2.37 -5.31
N HIS A 186 26.76 1.33 -6.14
CA HIS A 186 26.31 1.48 -7.52
C HIS A 186 24.88 2.03 -7.59
N LEU A 187 23.98 1.61 -6.70
CA LEU A 187 22.64 2.18 -6.58
C LEU A 187 22.65 3.68 -6.27
N ILE A 188 23.50 4.12 -5.34
CA ILE A 188 23.67 5.54 -4.98
C ILE A 188 24.17 6.34 -6.20
N GLU A 189 25.20 5.84 -6.89
CA GLU A 189 25.75 6.50 -8.09
C GLU A 189 24.71 6.60 -9.21
N GLN A 190 23.95 5.52 -9.46
CA GLN A 190 22.90 5.54 -10.47
C GLN A 190 21.72 6.42 -10.03
N TYR A 191 21.39 6.47 -8.75
CA TYR A 191 20.37 7.36 -8.22
C TYR A 191 20.75 8.84 -8.44
N GLY A 192 22.01 9.21 -8.14
CA GLY A 192 22.52 10.57 -8.31
C GLY A 192 22.39 11.09 -9.75
N LYS A 193 22.59 10.22 -10.75
CA LYS A 193 22.39 10.56 -12.19
C LYS A 193 20.93 10.88 -12.55
N HIS A 194 19.97 10.49 -11.71
CA HIS A 194 18.54 10.67 -11.94
C HIS A 194 17.88 11.51 -10.82
N LYS A 195 18.65 12.39 -10.17
CA LYS A 195 18.14 13.27 -9.09
C LYS A 195 16.90 14.05 -9.59
N GLY A 196 15.84 14.04 -8.76
CA GLY A 196 14.55 14.66 -9.09
C GLY A 196 13.56 13.76 -9.83
N ASN A 197 13.94 12.54 -10.23
CA ASN A 197 12.99 11.59 -10.80
C ASN A 197 12.26 10.78 -9.71
N ASN A 198 10.94 10.94 -9.63
CA ASN A 198 10.09 10.31 -8.61
C ASN A 198 10.08 8.78 -8.68
N LEU A 199 10.28 8.17 -9.85
CA LEU A 199 10.30 6.70 -10.00
C LEU A 199 11.56 6.12 -9.33
N TYR A 200 12.72 6.69 -9.66
CA TYR A 200 13.99 6.31 -9.06
C TYR A 200 13.98 6.57 -7.55
N LYS A 201 13.39 7.69 -7.12
CA LYS A 201 13.22 8.00 -5.69
C LYS A 201 12.40 6.92 -4.99
N SER A 202 11.24 6.55 -5.54
CA SER A 202 10.34 5.58 -4.93
C SER A 202 11.01 4.21 -4.76
N VAL A 203 11.75 3.76 -5.77
CA VAL A 203 12.50 2.50 -5.72
C VAL A 203 13.65 2.59 -4.72
N MET A 204 14.45 3.65 -4.76
CA MET A 204 15.59 3.84 -3.86
C MET A 204 15.15 3.89 -2.39
N ASP A 205 14.08 4.62 -2.09
CA ASP A 205 13.50 4.71 -0.75
C ASP A 205 13.14 3.34 -0.17
N LEU A 206 12.50 2.49 -0.99
CA LEU A 206 12.13 1.14 -0.58
C LEU A 206 13.37 0.29 -0.30
N ILE A 207 14.36 0.31 -1.19
CA ILE A 207 15.61 -0.47 -1.07
C ILE A 207 16.38 -0.06 0.18
N VAL A 208 16.57 1.24 0.42
CA VAL A 208 17.28 1.75 1.60
C VAL A 208 16.54 1.37 2.88
N ARG A 209 15.20 1.50 2.90
CA ARG A 209 14.40 1.16 4.09
C ARG A 209 14.42 -0.35 4.39
N ALA A 210 14.43 -1.18 3.37
CA ALA A 210 14.52 -2.63 3.50
C ALA A 210 15.91 -3.09 3.96
N ASN A 211 16.98 -2.38 3.57
CA ASN A 211 18.38 -2.79 3.79
C ASN A 211 19.18 -1.80 4.66
N LYS A 212 18.55 -1.18 5.67
CA LYS A 212 19.14 -0.07 6.45
C LYS A 212 20.54 -0.36 6.99
N ASP A 213 20.78 -1.56 7.50
CA ASP A 213 22.05 -1.89 8.13
C ASP A 213 23.19 -1.95 7.11
N LYS A 214 22.91 -2.41 5.88
CA LYS A 214 23.86 -2.42 4.76
C LYS A 214 24.27 -1.03 4.33
N PHE A 215 23.31 -0.11 4.26
CA PHE A 215 23.60 1.29 3.92
C PHE A 215 24.33 2.03 5.05
N LYS A 216 24.19 1.61 6.32
CA LYS A 216 24.92 2.18 7.47
C LYS A 216 26.37 1.70 7.59
N GLU A 217 26.63 0.42 7.31
CA GLU A 217 27.97 -0.17 7.42
C GLU A 217 28.97 0.50 6.48
N ALA A 218 28.50 1.01 5.34
CA ALA A 218 29.30 1.78 4.43
C ALA A 218 29.37 3.26 4.83
N LYS A 219 30.18 3.57 5.84
CA LYS A 219 30.32 4.92 6.42
C LYS A 219 30.47 6.08 5.41
N ILE A 220 31.14 5.84 4.26
CA ILE A 220 31.31 6.80 3.15
C ILE A 220 30.00 7.01 2.36
N MET A 221 29.12 6.01 2.32
CA MET A 221 27.83 6.07 1.65
C MET A 221 26.77 6.83 2.44
N CYS A 222 26.86 6.92 3.78
CA CYS A 222 25.95 7.77 4.55
C CYS A 222 26.06 9.23 4.12
N GLU A 223 27.28 9.75 3.90
CA GLU A 223 27.50 11.14 3.46
C GLU A 223 26.94 11.36 2.04
N ALA A 224 27.24 10.46 1.09
CA ALA A 224 26.71 10.56 -0.28
C ALA A 224 25.19 10.40 -0.33
N LEU A 225 24.61 9.52 0.50
CA LEU A 225 23.17 9.34 0.58
C LEU A 225 22.49 10.53 1.26
N GLU A 226 23.08 11.09 2.33
CA GLU A 226 22.62 12.30 2.99
C GLU A 226 22.65 13.50 2.04
N GLU A 227 23.72 13.69 1.27
CA GLU A 227 23.81 14.75 0.24
C GLU A 227 22.75 14.57 -0.86
N LEU A 228 22.49 13.33 -1.29
CA LEU A 228 21.45 13.04 -2.27
C LEU A 228 20.04 13.29 -1.73
N MET A 229 19.83 13.10 -0.43
CA MET A 229 18.55 13.27 0.26
C MET A 229 18.44 14.59 1.05
N GLU A 230 19.42 15.49 0.95
CA GLU A 230 19.59 16.67 1.81
C GLU A 230 18.33 17.55 1.78
N ASP A 231 17.85 17.88 0.58
CA ASP A 231 16.65 18.68 0.36
C ASP A 231 15.41 18.12 1.09
N GLU A 232 15.26 16.79 1.12
CA GLU A 232 14.14 16.12 1.77
C GLU A 232 14.32 16.00 3.28
N LEU A 233 15.54 15.75 3.74
CA LEU A 233 15.89 15.73 5.14
C LEU A 233 15.70 17.12 5.76
N GLU A 234 16.11 18.18 5.07
CA GLU A 234 15.85 19.56 5.47
C GLU A 234 14.36 19.88 5.50
N ALA A 235 13.59 19.46 4.48
CA ALA A 235 12.15 19.67 4.47
C ALA A 235 11.45 18.99 5.66
N LYS A 236 11.79 17.72 5.94
CA LYS A 236 11.26 16.98 7.11
C LYS A 236 11.70 17.60 8.43
N ARG A 237 12.94 18.06 8.53
CA ARG A 237 13.47 18.75 9.71
C ARG A 237 12.72 20.06 9.96
N THR A 238 12.48 20.82 8.90
CA THR A 238 11.74 22.10 8.95
C THR A 238 10.29 21.87 9.37
N GLN A 239 9.64 20.86 8.79
CA GLN A 239 8.29 20.46 9.18
C GLN A 239 8.25 20.02 10.66
N GLY A 240 9.16 19.13 11.09
CA GLY A 240 9.22 18.67 12.47
C GLY A 240 9.49 19.81 13.47
N LEU A 241 10.32 20.79 13.10
CA LEU A 241 10.54 21.99 13.91
C LEU A 241 9.26 22.85 13.99
N ALA A 242 8.56 23.02 12.87
CA ALA A 242 7.31 23.77 12.82
C ALA A 242 6.21 23.11 13.68
N GLU A 243 6.05 21.79 13.56
CA GLU A 243 5.12 21.00 14.38
C GLU A 243 5.48 21.07 15.87
N GLY A 244 6.77 20.91 16.20
CA GLY A 244 7.27 21.03 17.58
C GLY A 244 7.02 22.42 18.16
N LEU A 245 7.27 23.48 17.39
CA LEU A 245 7.01 24.86 17.80
C LEU A 245 5.51 25.12 17.99
N ALA A 246 4.67 24.61 17.09
CA ALA A 246 3.21 24.75 17.20
C ALA A 246 2.69 24.04 18.45
N LEU A 247 3.15 22.81 18.71
CA LEU A 247 2.80 22.06 19.92
C LEU A 247 3.29 22.76 21.19
N GLY A 248 4.52 23.27 21.18
CA GLY A 248 5.10 24.02 22.29
C GLY A 248 4.34 25.30 22.60
N LYS A 249 3.99 26.09 21.58
CA LYS A 249 3.16 27.30 21.73
C LYS A 249 1.77 26.97 22.27
N ALA A 250 1.12 25.94 21.74
CA ALA A 250 -0.20 25.51 22.20
C ALA A 250 -0.18 25.10 23.68
N LYS A 251 0.80 24.28 24.08
CA LYS A 251 0.99 23.89 25.48
C LYS A 251 1.30 25.09 26.38
N GLY A 252 2.17 26.00 25.93
CA GLY A 252 2.52 27.21 26.67
C GLY A 252 1.33 28.14 26.89
N LEU A 253 0.51 28.37 25.86
CA LEU A 253 -0.72 29.16 25.96
C LEU A 253 -1.72 28.52 26.92
N ALA A 254 -1.94 27.21 26.83
CA ALA A 254 -2.85 26.49 27.71
C ALA A 254 -2.41 26.56 29.18
N LEU A 255 -1.11 26.35 29.46
CA LEU A 255 -0.55 26.48 30.81
C LEU A 255 -0.65 27.92 31.33
N GLY A 256 -0.37 28.92 30.48
CA GLY A 256 -0.51 30.33 30.84
C GLY A 256 -1.95 30.72 31.17
N GLU A 257 -2.93 30.22 30.40
CA GLU A 257 -4.35 30.45 30.67
C GLU A 257 -4.79 29.78 31.97
N ALA A 258 -4.37 28.54 32.21
CA ALA A 258 -4.66 27.82 33.45
C ALA A 258 -4.07 28.55 34.67
N LEU A 259 -2.79 28.93 34.60
CA LEU A 259 -2.11 29.68 35.66
C LEU A 259 -2.81 31.01 35.94
N GLY A 260 -3.14 31.79 34.91
CA GLY A 260 -3.82 33.07 35.08
C GLY A 260 -5.21 32.94 35.73
N LYS A 261 -5.96 31.87 35.41
CA LYS A 261 -7.23 31.56 36.08
C LYS A 261 -7.03 31.13 37.53
N ALA A 262 -6.04 30.28 37.80
CA ALA A 262 -5.69 29.86 39.16
C ALA A 262 -5.30 31.06 40.04
N GLU A 263 -4.44 31.95 39.53
CA GLU A 263 -4.05 33.19 40.21
C GLU A 263 -5.26 34.09 40.47
N SER A 264 -6.16 34.24 39.49
CA SER A 264 -7.39 35.04 39.64
C SER A 264 -8.31 34.49 40.73
N ILE A 265 -8.46 33.16 40.82
CA ILE A 265 -9.22 32.51 41.90
C ILE A 265 -8.60 32.85 43.25
N VAL A 266 -7.28 32.71 43.39
CA VAL A 266 -6.57 33.00 44.66
C VAL A 266 -6.74 34.47 45.05
N VAL A 267 -6.67 35.40 44.11
CA VAL A 267 -6.90 36.83 44.36
C VAL A 267 -8.31 37.06 44.91
N LEU A 268 -9.35 36.52 44.26
CA LEU A 268 -10.73 36.66 44.74
C LEU A 268 -10.96 36.08 46.14
N LEU A 269 -10.29 34.97 46.47
CA LEU A 269 -10.42 34.35 47.78
C LEU A 269 -9.70 35.14 48.89
N LYS A 270 -8.62 35.85 48.56
CA LYS A 270 -7.90 36.72 49.53
C LYS A 270 -8.76 37.90 50.01
N ASP A 271 -9.69 38.39 49.19
CA ASP A 271 -10.65 39.42 49.61
C ASP A 271 -11.65 38.91 50.66
N LEU A 272 -11.81 37.58 50.78
CA LEU A 272 -12.71 36.93 51.74
C LEU A 272 -12.01 36.49 53.04
N GLY A 273 -10.66 36.52 53.10
CA GLY A 273 -9.86 36.14 54.26
C GLY A 273 -8.54 35.44 53.92
N ASP A 274 -7.89 34.86 54.92
CA ASP A 274 -6.62 34.14 54.74
C ASP A 274 -6.81 32.79 54.04
N VAL A 275 -6.24 32.66 52.83
CA VAL A 275 -6.25 31.43 52.05
C VAL A 275 -5.15 30.49 52.57
N SER A 276 -5.53 29.27 52.98
CA SER A 276 -4.56 28.28 53.46
C SER A 276 -3.57 27.85 52.36
N GLU A 277 -2.32 27.56 52.72
CA GLU A 277 -1.30 27.08 51.76
C GLU A 277 -1.71 25.79 51.05
N LYS A 278 -2.52 24.94 51.71
CA LYS A 278 -3.04 23.71 51.11
C LYS A 278 -4.04 24.01 50.00
N LEU A 279 -4.96 24.94 50.23
CA LEU A 279 -5.95 25.35 49.25
C LEU A 279 -5.29 26.08 48.07
N GLN A 280 -4.35 26.97 48.35
CA GLN A 280 -3.61 27.68 47.31
C GLN A 280 -2.84 26.72 46.39
N ARG A 281 -2.15 25.71 46.94
CA ARG A 281 -1.49 24.68 46.13
C ARG A 281 -2.46 23.90 45.25
N ASN A 282 -3.60 23.46 45.80
CA ASN A 282 -4.62 22.74 45.04
C ASN A 282 -5.15 23.56 43.84
N ILE A 283 -5.34 24.87 44.03
CA ILE A 283 -5.76 25.78 42.96
C ILE A 283 -4.67 25.95 41.89
N MET A 284 -3.43 26.15 42.32
CA MET A 284 -2.30 26.42 41.42
C MET A 284 -1.80 25.19 40.65
N GLU A 285 -2.03 23.98 41.17
CA GLU A 285 -1.66 22.71 40.50
C GLU A 285 -2.73 22.26 39.49
N GLN A 286 -3.90 22.88 39.47
CA GLN A 286 -4.96 22.55 38.53
C GLN A 286 -4.64 23.11 37.13
N ASN A 287 -4.60 22.23 36.13
CA ASN A 287 -4.27 22.59 34.75
C ASN A 287 -5.49 22.49 33.80
N ASP A 288 -6.61 21.93 34.27
CA ASP A 288 -7.84 21.85 33.51
C ASP A 288 -8.58 23.20 33.55
N THR A 289 -8.63 23.87 32.39
CA THR A 289 -9.24 25.18 32.24
C THR A 289 -10.77 25.17 32.44
N GLU A 290 -11.46 24.04 32.26
CA GLU A 290 -12.89 23.93 32.56
C GLU A 290 -13.13 23.87 34.07
N ILE A 291 -12.33 23.10 34.80
CA ILE A 291 -12.39 23.04 36.26
C ILE A 291 -12.08 24.42 36.85
N LEU A 292 -11.01 25.05 36.38
CA LEU A 292 -10.64 26.41 36.80
C LEU A 292 -11.74 27.44 36.47
N ASN A 293 -12.40 27.34 35.32
CA ASN A 293 -13.53 28.21 35.00
C ASN A 293 -14.71 28.04 35.97
N ARG A 294 -15.00 26.81 36.42
CA ARG A 294 -16.04 26.54 37.42
C ARG A 294 -15.62 27.11 38.78
N TRP A 295 -14.37 26.88 39.19
CA TRP A 295 -13.82 27.40 40.43
C TRP A 295 -13.82 28.93 40.44
N LEU A 296 -13.43 29.59 39.35
CA LEU A 296 -13.50 31.05 39.24
C LEU A 296 -14.92 31.60 39.46
N LYS A 297 -15.94 30.93 38.89
CA LYS A 297 -17.35 31.29 39.13
C LYS A 297 -17.79 31.06 40.58
N TYR A 298 -17.28 30.02 41.22
CA TYR A 298 -17.56 29.74 42.63
C TYR A 298 -16.90 30.77 43.54
N ALA A 299 -15.62 31.09 43.31
CA ALA A 299 -14.89 32.10 44.07
C ALA A 299 -15.57 33.47 43.96
N ALA A 300 -15.98 33.89 42.76
CA ALA A 300 -16.67 35.17 42.54
C ALA A 300 -18.04 35.29 43.24
N ARG A 301 -18.65 34.18 43.69
CA ARG A 301 -19.96 34.14 44.36
C ARG A 301 -19.88 33.68 45.81
N ALA A 302 -18.69 33.30 46.28
CA ALA A 302 -18.47 32.84 47.63
C ALA A 302 -18.62 34.02 48.59
N LYS A 303 -19.22 33.77 49.76
CA LYS A 303 -19.28 34.77 50.85
C LYS A 303 -18.19 34.53 51.89
N THR A 304 -17.68 33.30 51.97
CA THR A 304 -16.57 32.89 52.83
C THR A 304 -15.68 31.87 52.10
N ILE A 305 -14.44 31.69 52.56
CA ILE A 305 -13.53 30.67 52.01
C ILE A 305 -14.11 29.26 52.15
N ARG A 306 -14.81 28.97 53.26
CA ARG A 306 -15.44 27.67 53.51
C ARG A 306 -16.53 27.33 52.49
N ASP A 307 -17.30 28.33 52.03
CA ASP A 307 -18.33 28.14 50.99
C ASP A 307 -17.72 27.72 49.65
N PHE A 308 -16.52 28.22 49.36
CA PHE A 308 -15.77 27.85 48.16
C PHE A 308 -15.21 26.43 48.29
N GLU A 309 -14.55 26.11 49.41
CA GLU A 309 -13.96 24.78 49.68
C GLU A 309 -15.00 23.64 49.56
N GLN A 310 -16.24 23.86 50.01
CA GLN A 310 -17.32 22.87 49.89
C GLN A 310 -17.75 22.60 48.43
N LYS A 311 -17.53 23.56 47.52
CA LYS A 311 -17.94 23.43 46.11
C LYS A 311 -16.86 22.86 45.20
N ILE A 312 -15.63 22.76 45.70
CA ILE A 312 -14.48 22.24 44.94
C ILE A 312 -14.02 20.85 45.41
N GLN A 313 -14.66 20.30 46.45
CA GLN A 313 -14.54 18.90 46.86
C GLN A 313 -15.20 17.95 45.86
#